data_AF-A0A825GMH6-F1
#
_entry.id   AF-A0A825GMH6-F1
#
_cell.length_a   1.000
_cell.length_b   1.000
_cell.length_c   1.000
_cell.angle_alpha   90.00
_cell.angle_beta   90.00
_cell.angle_gamma   90.00
#
_symmetry.space_group_name_H-M   'P 1'
#
loop_
_entity.id
_entity.type
_entity.pdbx_description
1 polymer ?
#
loop_
_entity_poly.entity_id
_entity_poly.type
_entity_poly.pdbx_seq_one_letter_code
_entity_poly.pdbx_strand_id
1 'polypeptide(L)'
;NFKDSISKILFSMLGIKEYDIAKKYLPFAPLLLSLRRPKTHIERVLQVNFKLKDKLSIIENLPHQILISNSQKNNLGIKNNILGNNFILGDKFISYQNKIAIYIKDISYQEAVKFMPNGTKHDDLKNSIMFLTNNEFCVDLYLKINYSSEMKFVLGEENTAKLGWAKILGNTQKKYTIVYMKLCE
;
A
#
# COMPACT_ATOMS: atom_id res chain seq x y z
N ASN A 1 21.29 -23.68 -3.62
CA ASN A 1 22.00 -22.68 -2.79
C ASN A 1 22.23 -21.45 -3.66
N PHE A 2 21.57 -20.32 -3.44
CA PHE A 2 21.56 -19.15 -4.35
C PHE A 2 22.86 -18.31 -4.34
N LYS A 3 24.00 -18.92 -4.01
CA LYS A 3 25.31 -18.25 -3.90
C LYS A 3 26.17 -18.45 -5.16
N ASP A 4 25.69 -19.22 -6.14
CA ASP A 4 26.39 -19.48 -7.39
C ASP A 4 26.42 -18.23 -8.30
N SER A 5 27.31 -18.26 -9.30
CA SER A 5 27.50 -17.17 -10.24
C SER A 5 26.26 -16.90 -11.10
N ILE A 6 25.52 -17.94 -11.49
CA ILE A 6 24.31 -17.81 -12.30
C ILE A 6 23.22 -17.09 -11.50
N SER A 7 23.00 -17.47 -10.23
CA SER A 7 22.07 -16.79 -9.33
C SER A 7 22.40 -15.30 -9.18
N LYS A 8 23.68 -14.93 -9.05
CA LYS A 8 24.08 -13.51 -8.96
C LYS A 8 23.72 -12.73 -10.23
N ILE A 9 23.95 -13.31 -11.41
CA ILE A 9 23.60 -12.68 -12.70
C ILE A 9 22.08 -12.55 -12.84
N LEU A 10 21.34 -13.59 -12.45
CA LEU A 10 19.87 -13.56 -12.53
C LEU A 10 19.28 -12.51 -11.59
N PHE A 11 19.80 -12.39 -10.37
CA PHE A 11 19.31 -11.39 -9.42
C PHE A 11 19.65 -9.96 -9.85
N SER A 12 20.82 -9.74 -10.45
CA SER A 12 21.15 -8.42 -11.00
C SER A 12 20.24 -8.04 -12.17
N MET A 13 19.88 -8.98 -13.05
CA MET A 13 18.90 -8.75 -14.12
C MET A 13 17.50 -8.43 -13.57
N LEU A 14 17.10 -9.07 -12.47
CA LEU A 14 15.79 -8.83 -11.82
C LEU A 14 15.78 -7.58 -10.90
N GLY A 15 16.92 -6.91 -10.73
CA GLY A 15 17.05 -5.77 -9.81
C GLY A 15 16.96 -6.15 -8.33
N ILE A 16 17.13 -7.44 -7.99
CA ILE A 16 17.01 -7.95 -6.62
C ILE A 16 18.40 -7.98 -5.99
N LYS A 17 18.58 -7.29 -4.85
CA LYS A 17 19.86 -7.26 -4.13
C LYS A 17 19.95 -8.30 -3.02
N GLU A 18 18.83 -8.67 -2.42
CA GLU A 18 18.78 -9.56 -1.26
C GLU A 18 18.31 -10.97 -1.62
N TYR A 19 18.99 -11.96 -1.05
CA TYR A 19 18.70 -13.38 -1.29
C TYR A 19 17.31 -13.82 -0.79
N ASP A 20 16.86 -13.29 0.33
CA ASP A 20 15.57 -13.68 0.91
C ASP A 20 14.39 -13.10 0.12
N ILE A 21 14.56 -11.90 -0.44
CA ILE A 21 13.64 -11.31 -1.41
C ILE A 21 13.64 -12.16 -2.69
N ALA A 22 14.82 -12.55 -3.19
CA ALA A 22 14.91 -13.37 -4.39
C ALA A 22 14.12 -14.68 -4.27
N LYS A 23 14.19 -15.38 -3.14
CA LYS A 23 13.40 -16.60 -2.91
C LYS A 23 11.89 -16.39 -3.04
N LYS A 24 11.38 -15.25 -2.56
CA LYS A 24 9.94 -14.93 -2.63
C LYS A 24 9.50 -14.60 -4.05
N TYR A 25 10.33 -13.88 -4.81
CA TYR A 25 9.94 -13.30 -6.10
C TYR A 25 10.42 -14.07 -7.33
N LEU A 26 11.38 -14.98 -7.20
CA LEU A 26 11.89 -15.77 -8.32
C LEU A 26 10.80 -16.59 -9.05
N PRO A 27 9.79 -17.19 -8.38
CA PRO A 27 8.67 -17.83 -9.07
C PRO A 27 7.89 -16.89 -9.99
N PHE A 28 8.01 -15.58 -9.76
CA PHE A 28 7.37 -14.51 -10.51
C PHE A 28 8.36 -13.73 -11.40
N ALA A 29 9.55 -14.28 -11.67
CA ALA A 29 10.56 -13.64 -12.52
C ALA A 29 10.02 -13.16 -13.89
N PRO A 30 9.13 -13.89 -14.60
CA PRO A 30 8.55 -13.39 -15.85
C PRO A 30 7.78 -12.07 -15.68
N LEU A 31 7.08 -11.89 -14.54
CA LEU A 31 6.38 -10.66 -14.23
C LEU A 31 7.35 -9.51 -13.95
N LEU A 32 8.46 -9.79 -13.27
CA LEU A 32 9.46 -8.78 -12.96
C LEU A 32 10.20 -8.27 -14.20
N LEU A 33 10.48 -9.16 -15.15
CA LEU A 33 11.09 -8.85 -16.44
C LEU A 33 10.13 -8.14 -17.39
N SER A 34 8.82 -8.27 -17.18
CA SER A 34 7.82 -7.55 -17.97
C SER A 34 7.85 -6.06 -17.65
N LEU A 35 7.89 -5.24 -18.71
CA LEU A 35 7.75 -3.79 -18.62
C LEU A 35 6.35 -3.36 -18.16
N ARG A 36 5.33 -4.20 -18.38
CA ARG A 36 3.95 -3.94 -17.94
C ARG A 36 3.54 -4.96 -16.90
N ARG A 37 3.09 -4.46 -15.76
CA ARG A 37 2.66 -5.28 -14.62
C ARG A 37 1.18 -5.02 -14.35
N PRO A 38 0.28 -5.81 -14.96
CA PRO A 38 -1.15 -5.62 -14.75
C PRO A 38 -1.54 -5.94 -13.31
N LYS A 39 -2.59 -5.29 -12.80
CA LYS A 39 -3.04 -5.42 -11.41
C LYS A 39 -3.22 -6.87 -10.96
N THR A 40 -3.78 -7.71 -11.82
CA THR A 40 -4.12 -9.11 -11.51
C THR A 40 -2.88 -9.94 -11.18
N HIS A 41 -1.75 -9.62 -11.81
CA HIS A 41 -0.50 -10.30 -11.56
C HIS A 41 0.12 -9.80 -10.26
N ILE A 42 0.13 -8.48 -10.03
CA ILE A 42 0.62 -7.88 -8.77
C ILE A 42 -0.19 -8.42 -7.58
N GLU A 43 -1.52 -8.43 -7.68
CA GLU A 43 -2.43 -9.02 -6.71
C GLU A 43 -2.05 -10.47 -6.43
N ARG A 44 -1.85 -11.29 -7.46
CA ARG A 44 -1.50 -12.70 -7.30
C ARG A 44 -0.17 -12.88 -6.57
N VAL A 45 0.85 -12.09 -6.89
CA VAL A 45 2.15 -12.14 -6.18
C VAL A 45 1.97 -11.80 -4.70
N LEU A 46 1.27 -10.71 -4.40
CA LEU A 46 1.01 -10.28 -3.02
C LEU A 46 0.18 -11.32 -2.25
N GLN A 47 -0.84 -11.89 -2.88
CA GLN A 47 -1.66 -12.95 -2.27
C GLN A 47 -0.83 -14.18 -1.91
N VAL A 48 0.07 -14.62 -2.78
CA VAL A 48 0.94 -15.77 -2.53
C VAL A 48 1.96 -15.46 -1.43
N ASN A 49 2.66 -14.33 -1.53
CA ASN A 49 3.72 -13.96 -0.58
C ASN A 49 3.19 -13.76 0.85
N PHE A 50 2.01 -13.16 0.99
CA PHE A 50 1.41 -12.87 2.30
C PHE A 50 0.44 -13.94 2.80
N LYS A 51 0.20 -15.01 2.02
CA LYS A 51 -0.80 -16.06 2.29
C LYS A 51 -2.23 -15.50 2.42
N LEU A 52 -2.57 -14.52 1.58
CA LEU A 52 -3.85 -13.80 1.57
C LEU A 52 -4.68 -14.11 0.30
N LYS A 53 -4.66 -15.37 -0.15
CA LYS A 53 -5.39 -15.82 -1.34
C LYS A 53 -6.87 -15.44 -1.23
N ASP A 54 -7.40 -14.86 -2.31
CA ASP A 54 -8.79 -14.38 -2.43
C ASP A 54 -9.21 -13.30 -1.42
N LYS A 55 -8.29 -12.81 -0.56
CA LYS A 55 -8.53 -11.76 0.44
C LYS A 55 -7.93 -10.42 0.07
N LEU A 56 -6.79 -10.41 -0.64
CA LEU A 56 -6.12 -9.17 -1.06
C LEU A 56 -6.53 -8.77 -2.46
N SER A 57 -6.84 -7.48 -2.65
CA SER A 57 -7.18 -6.86 -3.93
C SER A 57 -6.60 -5.46 -4.01
N ILE A 58 -6.42 -4.94 -5.23
CA ILE A 58 -5.95 -3.59 -5.52
C ILE A 58 -7.14 -2.77 -6.03
N ILE A 59 -7.43 -1.68 -5.34
CA ILE A 59 -8.36 -0.66 -5.80
C ILE A 59 -7.55 0.38 -6.56
N GLU A 60 -7.92 0.58 -7.82
CA GLU A 60 -7.30 1.53 -8.73
C GLU A 60 -8.04 2.86 -8.70
N ASN A 61 -7.37 3.90 -9.18
CA ASN A 61 -7.95 5.22 -9.41
C ASN A 61 -8.51 5.91 -8.16
N LEU A 62 -7.75 5.97 -7.07
CA LEU A 62 -8.19 6.68 -5.87
C LEU A 62 -7.96 8.19 -6.00
N PRO A 63 -8.86 9.02 -5.41
CA PRO A 63 -8.65 10.45 -5.35
C PRO A 63 -7.40 10.77 -4.52
N HIS A 64 -6.48 11.51 -5.14
CA HIS A 64 -5.28 12.04 -4.52
C HIS A 64 -5.25 13.55 -4.70
N GLN A 65 -5.32 14.28 -3.59
CA GLN A 65 -5.11 15.72 -3.57
C GLN A 65 -3.61 16.05 -3.61
N ILE A 66 -3.16 16.63 -4.72
CA ILE A 66 -1.76 17.01 -4.96
C ILE A 66 -1.61 18.51 -4.74
N LEU A 67 -0.59 18.90 -3.98
CA LEU A 67 -0.25 20.31 -3.75
C LEU A 67 0.42 20.88 -5.01
N ILE A 68 -0.01 22.07 -5.42
CA ILE A 68 0.63 22.79 -6.52
C ILE A 68 1.91 23.43 -5.96
N SER A 69 3.04 23.18 -6.63
CA SER A 69 4.32 23.77 -6.25
C SER A 69 4.24 25.30 -6.35
N ASN A 70 4.95 26.01 -5.46
CA ASN A 70 4.89 27.47 -5.43
C ASN A 70 5.35 28.12 -6.74
N SER A 71 6.21 27.45 -7.52
CA SER A 71 6.66 27.92 -8.83
C SER A 71 5.58 27.83 -9.92
N GLN A 72 4.59 26.94 -9.75
CA GLN A 72 3.47 26.72 -10.67
C GLN A 72 2.20 27.49 -10.26
N LYS A 73 2.21 28.15 -9.10
CA LYS A 73 1.09 28.98 -8.67
C LYS A 73 1.01 30.26 -9.49
N ASN A 74 -0.22 30.68 -9.76
CA ASN A 74 -0.48 31.94 -10.44
C ASN A 74 -0.17 33.12 -9.50
N ASN A 75 0.74 34.00 -9.93
CA ASN A 75 1.04 35.24 -9.22
C ASN A 75 0.57 36.46 -10.02
N LEU A 76 -0.55 37.04 -9.60
CA LEU A 76 -1.10 38.26 -10.20
C LEU A 76 -0.13 39.44 -10.02
N GLY A 77 0.01 40.25 -11.06
CA GLY A 77 0.91 41.43 -11.06
C GLY A 77 2.41 41.12 -11.16
N ILE A 78 2.81 39.84 -11.13
CA ILE A 78 4.22 39.43 -11.25
C ILE A 78 4.47 38.71 -12.59
N LYS A 79 3.56 37.82 -13.00
CA LYS A 79 3.68 37.06 -14.26
C LYS A 79 2.34 36.98 -14.96
N ASN A 80 2.36 37.06 -16.29
CA ASN A 80 1.21 36.78 -17.13
C ASN A 80 1.02 35.27 -17.24
N ASN A 81 -0.22 34.81 -17.04
CA ASN A 81 -0.61 33.41 -17.21
C ASN A 81 -1.66 33.30 -18.33
N ILE A 82 -1.55 32.29 -19.16
CA ILE A 82 -2.39 31.99 -20.31
C ILE A 82 -3.26 30.78 -19.97
N LEU A 83 -4.58 30.96 -20.12
CA LEU A 83 -5.54 29.89 -19.91
C LEU A 83 -5.25 28.71 -20.86
N GLY A 84 -5.26 27.49 -20.34
CA GLY A 84 -4.98 26.28 -21.10
C GLY A 84 -3.49 25.94 -21.26
N ASN A 85 -2.57 26.80 -20.80
CA ASN A 85 -1.14 26.50 -20.83
C ASN A 85 -0.53 26.44 -19.42
N ASN A 86 -0.45 27.59 -18.74
CA ASN A 86 0.22 27.70 -17.42
C ASN A 86 -0.69 28.26 -16.32
N PHE A 87 -1.96 28.52 -16.61
CA PHE A 87 -2.92 28.98 -15.61
C PHE A 87 -3.47 27.80 -14.80
N ILE A 88 -3.13 27.73 -13.51
CA ILE A 88 -3.61 26.69 -12.58
C ILE A 88 -4.40 27.32 -11.43
N LEU A 89 -5.62 26.84 -11.20
CA LEU A 89 -6.50 27.36 -10.14
C LEU A 89 -6.19 26.74 -8.77
N GLY A 90 -6.22 27.57 -7.74
CA GLY A 90 -6.08 27.16 -6.35
C GLY A 90 -4.65 26.79 -5.95
N ASP A 91 -4.54 26.13 -4.81
CA ASP A 91 -3.28 25.65 -4.24
C ASP A 91 -3.11 24.12 -4.37
N LYS A 92 -4.16 23.41 -4.82
CA LYS A 92 -4.24 21.94 -4.89
C LYS A 92 -5.13 21.51 -6.06
N PHE A 93 -4.87 20.32 -6.60
CA PHE A 93 -5.77 19.65 -7.55
C PHE A 93 -5.96 18.18 -7.20
N ILE A 94 -7.00 17.55 -7.74
CA ILE A 94 -7.30 16.13 -7.51
C ILE A 94 -6.85 15.33 -8.73
N SER A 95 -5.97 14.35 -8.51
CA SER A 95 -5.61 13.33 -9.50
C SER A 95 -6.21 11.99 -9.09
N TYR A 96 -6.63 11.19 -10.06
CA TYR A 96 -7.04 9.80 -9.84
C TYR A 96 -5.96 8.81 -10.29
N GLN A 97 -4.94 9.24 -11.03
CA GLN A 97 -4.00 8.31 -11.67
C GLN A 97 -2.88 7.86 -10.73
N ASN A 98 -2.56 8.66 -9.71
CA ASN A 98 -1.30 8.53 -8.98
C ASN A 98 -1.47 7.78 -7.65
N LYS A 99 -2.65 7.23 -7.37
CA LYS A 99 -2.96 6.63 -6.09
C LYS A 99 -3.76 5.35 -6.22
N ILE A 100 -3.25 4.33 -5.54
CA ILE A 100 -3.87 3.01 -5.44
C ILE A 100 -4.10 2.66 -3.97
N ALA A 101 -4.91 1.65 -3.75
CA ALA A 101 -5.14 1.11 -2.42
C ALA A 101 -5.07 -0.40 -2.42
N ILE A 102 -4.40 -0.95 -1.42
CA ILE A 102 -4.43 -2.37 -1.13
C ILE A 102 -5.59 -2.63 -0.18
N TYR A 103 -6.56 -3.41 -0.62
CA TYR A 103 -7.70 -3.82 0.18
C TYR A 103 -7.56 -5.29 0.60
N ILE A 104 -7.50 -5.54 1.90
CA ILE A 104 -7.45 -6.88 2.49
C ILE A 104 -8.77 -7.11 3.21
N LYS A 105 -9.57 -8.06 2.71
CA LYS A 105 -10.86 -8.44 3.31
C LYS A 105 -10.75 -9.58 4.31
N ASP A 106 -11.69 -9.59 5.24
CA ASP A 106 -11.99 -10.70 6.16
C ASP A 106 -10.74 -11.21 6.89
N ILE A 107 -9.99 -10.27 7.45
CA ILE A 107 -8.79 -10.51 8.26
C ILE A 107 -9.16 -10.52 9.75
N SER A 108 -8.47 -11.34 10.55
CA SER A 108 -8.62 -11.33 12.01
C SER A 108 -7.92 -10.11 12.61
N TYR A 109 -8.28 -9.73 13.84
CA TYR A 109 -7.62 -8.63 14.53
C TYR A 109 -6.10 -8.88 14.69
N GLN A 110 -5.71 -10.05 15.17
CA GLN A 110 -4.29 -10.42 15.34
C GLN A 110 -3.48 -10.36 14.03
N GLU A 111 -4.09 -10.76 12.92
CA GLU A 111 -3.43 -10.67 11.61
C GLU A 111 -3.36 -9.23 11.13
N ALA A 112 -4.41 -8.43 11.32
CA ALA A 112 -4.43 -7.03 10.96
C ALA A 112 -3.36 -6.22 11.70
N VAL A 113 -3.15 -6.49 12.99
CA VAL A 113 -2.10 -5.84 13.81
C VAL A 113 -0.71 -6.04 13.20
N LYS A 114 -0.44 -7.16 12.52
CA LYS A 114 0.85 -7.40 11.85
C LYS A 114 1.09 -6.47 10.66
N PHE A 115 0.02 -5.94 10.06
CA PHE A 115 0.08 -5.01 8.91
C PHE A 115 -0.02 -3.53 9.32
N MET A 116 -0.32 -3.24 10.59
CA MET A 116 -0.34 -1.88 11.14
C MET A 116 1.08 -1.31 11.27
N PRO A 117 1.26 0.01 11.47
CA PRO A 117 2.56 0.61 11.70
C PRO A 117 3.24 -0.06 12.90
N ASN A 118 4.52 -0.39 12.75
CA ASN A 118 5.32 -1.21 13.69
C ASN A 118 4.95 -2.70 13.76
N GLY A 119 4.06 -3.18 12.90
CA GLY A 119 3.75 -4.59 12.74
C GLY A 119 4.84 -5.32 11.93
N THR A 120 5.01 -6.62 12.20
CA THR A 120 6.09 -7.43 11.59
C THR A 120 5.98 -7.58 10.07
N LYS A 121 4.79 -7.41 9.49
CA LYS A 121 4.56 -7.51 8.04
C LYS A 121 4.38 -6.17 7.35
N HIS A 122 4.39 -5.06 8.09
CA HIS A 122 4.12 -3.73 7.53
C HIS A 122 5.17 -3.32 6.50
N ASP A 123 6.44 -3.35 6.89
CA ASP A 123 7.55 -2.95 6.01
C ASP A 123 7.74 -3.94 4.85
N ASP A 124 7.58 -5.24 5.11
CA ASP A 124 7.63 -6.26 4.05
C ASP A 124 6.53 -6.01 3.01
N LEU A 125 5.30 -5.69 3.43
CA LEU A 125 4.20 -5.35 2.51
C LEU A 125 4.50 -4.07 1.73
N LYS A 126 4.94 -3.01 2.42
CA LYS A 126 5.30 -1.73 1.80
C LYS A 126 6.37 -1.91 0.72
N ASN A 127 7.48 -2.55 1.08
CA ASN A 127 8.60 -2.79 0.16
C ASN A 127 8.20 -3.68 -1.02
N SER A 128 7.36 -4.69 -0.76
CA SER A 128 6.82 -5.57 -1.79
C SER A 128 6.00 -4.81 -2.82
N ILE A 129 5.11 -3.92 -2.37
CA ILE A 129 4.28 -3.12 -3.27
C ILE A 129 5.16 -2.13 -4.05
N MET A 130 6.02 -1.38 -3.37
CA MET A 130 6.94 -0.43 -4.01
C MET A 130 7.79 -1.10 -5.08
N PHE A 131 8.30 -2.30 -4.81
CA PHE A 131 9.08 -3.08 -5.77
C PHE A 131 8.25 -3.52 -6.98
N LEU A 132 7.03 -4.02 -6.76
CA LEU A 132 6.15 -4.48 -7.84
C LEU A 132 5.60 -3.33 -8.68
N THR A 133 5.38 -2.15 -8.10
CA THR A 133 4.85 -0.96 -8.79
C THR A 133 5.93 0.06 -9.17
N ASN A 134 7.21 -0.29 -9.10
CA ASN A 134 8.34 0.60 -9.41
C ASN A 134 8.29 1.97 -8.70
N ASN A 135 7.69 2.04 -7.52
CA ASN A 135 7.50 3.28 -6.76
C ASN A 135 6.74 4.40 -7.53
N GLU A 136 5.83 4.04 -8.45
CA GLU A 136 5.09 5.00 -9.28
C GLU A 136 3.83 5.58 -8.62
N PHE A 137 3.30 4.92 -7.58
CA PHE A 137 2.02 5.27 -6.96
C PHE A 137 2.16 5.55 -5.47
N CYS A 138 1.33 6.46 -4.98
CA CYS A 138 1.02 6.56 -3.56
C CYS A 138 0.06 5.42 -3.19
N VAL A 139 0.32 4.77 -2.06
CA VAL A 139 -0.39 3.55 -1.68
C VAL A 139 -1.08 3.73 -0.35
N ASP A 140 -2.38 3.49 -0.32
CA ASP A 140 -3.15 3.33 0.91
C ASP A 140 -3.36 1.83 1.23
N LEU A 141 -3.54 1.52 2.51
CA LEU A 141 -3.93 0.19 2.99
C LEU A 141 -5.31 0.26 3.63
N TYR A 142 -6.21 -0.60 3.17
CA TYR A 142 -7.55 -0.77 3.71
C TYR A 142 -7.68 -2.20 4.25
N LEU A 143 -7.94 -2.32 5.54
CA LEU A 143 -8.12 -3.59 6.23
C LEU A 143 -9.58 -3.70 6.66
N LYS A 144 -10.32 -4.66 6.11
CA LYS A 144 -11.65 -5.02 6.63
C LYS A 144 -11.48 -6.14 7.65
N ILE A 145 -11.61 -5.76 8.92
CA ILE A 145 -11.36 -6.63 10.07
C ILE A 145 -12.70 -7.12 10.62
N ASN A 146 -12.84 -8.44 10.76
CA ASN A 146 -14.03 -9.05 11.34
C ASN A 146 -14.03 -8.88 12.86
N TYR A 147 -15.19 -8.58 13.43
CA TYR A 147 -15.29 -8.38 14.87
C TYR A 147 -14.83 -9.61 15.66
N SER A 148 -13.96 -9.39 16.63
CA SER A 148 -13.53 -10.38 17.62
C SER A 148 -13.57 -9.79 19.03
N SER A 149 -13.59 -10.64 20.05
CA SER A 149 -13.53 -10.25 21.46
C SER A 149 -12.28 -9.43 21.80
N GLU A 150 -11.18 -9.68 21.10
CA GLU A 150 -9.87 -9.02 21.26
C GLU A 150 -9.91 -7.53 20.87
N MET A 151 -10.92 -7.12 20.11
CA MET A 151 -11.10 -5.72 19.72
C MET A 151 -11.77 -4.86 20.82
N LYS A 152 -12.25 -5.50 21.90
CA LYS A 152 -12.83 -4.79 23.04
C LYS A 152 -11.71 -4.05 23.77
N PHE A 153 -11.88 -2.74 23.88
CA PHE A 153 -10.93 -1.91 24.60
C PHE A 153 -11.28 -1.86 26.08
N VAL A 154 -10.35 -2.27 26.93
CA VAL A 154 -10.43 -2.12 28.39
C VAL A 154 -9.25 -1.26 28.81
N LEU A 155 -9.54 -0.15 29.51
CA LEU A 155 -8.50 0.75 30.02
C LEU A 155 -7.64 0.02 31.05
N GLY A 156 -6.31 0.12 30.90
CA GLY A 156 -5.33 -0.48 31.82
C GLY A 156 -4.83 -1.87 31.42
N GLU A 157 -5.39 -2.49 30.39
CA GLU A 157 -4.90 -3.77 29.86
C GLU A 157 -4.05 -3.56 28.58
N GLU A 158 -2.79 -3.96 28.63
CA GLU A 158 -1.84 -3.84 27.50
C GLU A 158 -2.20 -4.72 26.29
N ASN A 159 -3.00 -5.77 26.52
CA ASN A 159 -3.35 -6.75 25.49
C ASN A 159 -4.64 -6.40 24.71
N THR A 160 -5.16 -5.19 24.88
CA THR A 160 -6.41 -4.74 24.24
C THR A 160 -6.16 -3.86 23.01
N ALA A 161 -7.23 -3.59 22.26
CA ALA A 161 -7.14 -2.85 21.01
C ALA A 161 -6.58 -1.42 21.17
N LYS A 162 -5.52 -1.09 20.42
CA LYS A 162 -4.92 0.25 20.46
C LYS A 162 -5.85 1.29 19.82
N LEU A 163 -5.82 2.52 20.35
CA LEU A 163 -6.61 3.62 19.83
C LEU A 163 -6.26 3.92 18.37
N GLY A 164 -7.27 4.11 17.52
CA GLY A 164 -7.10 4.36 16.08
C GLY A 164 -7.10 3.09 15.19
N TRP A 165 -7.02 1.90 15.79
CA TRP A 165 -6.81 0.64 15.07
C TRP A 165 -7.98 -0.34 15.29
N ALA A 166 -9.15 -0.07 14.69
CA ALA A 166 -10.35 -0.91 14.84
C ALA A 166 -10.88 -1.01 16.28
N LYS A 167 -10.81 0.10 17.03
CA LYS A 167 -11.34 0.19 18.39
C LYS A 167 -12.87 0.07 18.41
N ILE A 168 -13.36 -0.71 19.36
CA ILE A 168 -14.78 -0.81 19.67
C ILE A 168 -15.00 -0.25 21.07
N LEU A 169 -15.95 0.66 21.18
CA LEU A 169 -16.44 1.15 22.45
C LEU A 169 -17.88 0.65 22.63
N GLY A 170 -18.14 -0.06 23.73
CA GLY A 170 -19.46 -0.63 24.03
C GLY A 170 -19.85 -1.84 23.17
N ASN A 171 -21.15 -2.15 23.14
CA ASN A 171 -21.70 -3.24 22.32
C ASN A 171 -22.10 -2.72 20.94
N THR A 172 -21.37 -3.14 19.90
CA THR A 172 -21.69 -2.80 18.52
C THR A 172 -22.31 -4.00 17.78
N GLN A 173 -23.43 -3.79 17.10
CA GLN A 173 -24.07 -4.81 16.24
C GLN A 173 -23.39 -5.00 14.87
N LYS A 174 -22.34 -4.24 14.58
CA LYS A 174 -21.63 -4.32 13.29
C LYS A 174 -20.90 -5.67 13.17
N LYS A 175 -20.76 -6.18 11.93
CA LYS A 175 -20.11 -7.48 11.61
C LYS A 175 -18.66 -7.36 11.13
N TYR A 176 -18.23 -6.18 10.72
CA TYR A 176 -16.83 -5.84 10.47
C TYR A 176 -16.58 -4.35 10.67
N THR A 177 -15.31 -3.97 10.82
CA THR A 177 -14.85 -2.58 10.73
C THR A 177 -13.81 -2.45 9.63
N ILE A 178 -13.72 -1.28 9.01
CA ILE A 178 -12.70 -0.98 8.00
C ILE A 178 -11.73 0.03 8.61
N VAL A 179 -10.45 -0.30 8.60
CA VAL A 179 -9.35 0.59 8.98
C VAL A 179 -8.64 0.99 7.71
N TYR A 180 -8.34 2.28 7.58
CA TYR A 180 -7.54 2.81 6.48
C TYR A 180 -6.29 3.50 7.03
N MET A 181 -5.19 3.41 6.28
CA MET A 181 -3.91 4.05 6.62
C MET A 181 -3.08 4.25 5.35
N LYS A 182 -2.17 5.22 5.36
CA LYS A 182 -1.22 5.44 4.27
C LYS A 182 -0.01 4.50 4.42
N LEU A 183 0.39 3.83 3.34
CA LEU A 183 1.59 2.98 3.29
C LEU A 183 2.81 3.74 2.74
N CYS A 184 2.63 4.44 1.63
CA CYS A 184 3.63 5.35 1.08
C CYS A 184 2.99 6.56 0.41
N GLU A 185 3.71 7.67 0.44
CA GLU A 185 3.43 8.90 -0.32
C GLU A 185 4.49 9.09 -1.40
#